data_AF-Q0UBZ1-F1
#
_entry.id   AF-Q0UBZ1-F1
#
_cell.length_a   1.000
_cell.length_b   1.000
_cell.length_c   1.000
_cell.angle_alpha   90.00
_cell.angle_beta   90.00
_cell.angle_gamma   90.00
#
_symmetry.space_group_name_H-M   'P 1'
#
loop_
_entity.id
_entity.type
_entity.pdbx_description
1 polymer ?
#
loop_
_entity_poly.entity_id
_entity_poly.type
_entity_poly.pdbx_seq_one_letter_code
_entity_poly.pdbx_strand_id
1 'polypeptide(L)'
;MSRLGQADMGVATLHDMVTNAGMIAGLSPSTPLIADADTGYGGAIMVGRTVTSYIRAGVAGLHLEDQVVNKRCGHLKGKQLVDVNEYASRIRAAVLAREQSGGDIVIIARTDALQGYGYDEAVKRLKAAITAGADVAFLEGVTSKEDAEKACKELAPTPCLFNNVPGGVSPDFSAEEAKQIGYKIAIFPALAFEVVYPAVRKAIQQLKTIGKVESQEKDGRRYGPKELFQVCGLDEMVEFDNQVGGGAYTNGA
;
A
#
# COMPACT_ATOMS: atom_id res chain seq x y z
N MET A 1 -3.20 5.77 9.14
CA MET A 1 -2.59 6.77 10.07
C MET A 1 -2.89 8.21 9.67
N SER A 2 -2.47 8.71 8.50
CA SER A 2 -2.64 10.13 8.11
C SER A 2 -4.11 10.63 8.17
N ARG A 3 -5.03 9.94 7.47
CA ARG A 3 -6.43 10.36 7.34
C ARG A 3 -7.22 10.39 8.66
N LEU A 4 -6.98 9.40 9.52
CA LEU A 4 -7.80 9.17 10.72
C LEU A 4 -7.10 9.58 12.02
N GLY A 5 -5.79 9.87 12.00
CA GLY A 5 -4.99 10.10 13.20
C GLY A 5 -4.90 8.89 14.13
N GLN A 6 -5.16 7.68 13.63
CA GLN A 6 -5.20 6.44 14.41
C GLN A 6 -4.22 5.38 13.93
N ALA A 7 -3.84 4.49 14.85
CA ALA A 7 -2.97 3.35 14.62
C ALA A 7 -3.61 2.32 13.67
N ASP A 8 -2.77 1.47 13.06
CA ASP A 8 -3.22 0.41 12.16
C ASP A 8 -3.78 -0.80 12.93
N MET A 9 -5.07 -0.70 13.25
CA MET A 9 -5.82 -1.65 14.10
C MET A 9 -7.18 -2.02 13.49
N GLY A 10 -7.28 -2.04 12.15
CA GLY A 10 -8.54 -2.37 11.45
C GLY A 10 -9.63 -1.30 11.56
N VAL A 11 -9.27 -0.05 11.89
CA VAL A 11 -10.20 1.08 12.01
C VAL A 11 -10.69 1.56 10.65
N ALA A 12 -9.79 1.60 9.65
CA ALA A 12 -10.10 2.16 8.35
C ALA A 12 -11.20 1.35 7.67
N THR A 13 -12.24 2.05 7.21
CA THR A 13 -13.35 1.41 6.50
C THR A 13 -13.03 1.30 5.01
N LEU A 14 -13.80 0.50 4.27
CA LEU A 14 -13.74 0.49 2.81
C LEU A 14 -13.86 1.91 2.23
N HIS A 15 -14.73 2.75 2.79
CA HIS A 15 -14.93 4.11 2.28
C HIS A 15 -13.68 4.98 2.45
N ASP A 16 -13.00 4.88 3.60
CA ASP A 16 -11.74 5.60 3.83
C ASP A 16 -10.67 5.17 2.84
N MET A 17 -10.56 3.86 2.63
CA MET A 17 -9.50 3.26 1.84
C MET A 17 -9.72 3.51 0.34
N VAL A 18 -10.93 3.33 -0.19
CA VAL A 18 -11.21 3.62 -1.61
C VAL A 18 -11.14 5.10 -1.94
N THR A 19 -11.57 5.97 -1.03
CA THR A 19 -11.49 7.43 -1.26
C THR A 19 -10.04 7.87 -1.37
N ASN A 20 -9.18 7.36 -0.48
CA ASN A 20 -7.77 7.68 -0.51
C ASN A 20 -7.05 7.05 -1.73
N ALA A 21 -7.30 5.77 -2.00
CA ALA A 21 -6.70 5.06 -3.13
C ALA A 21 -7.12 5.68 -4.48
N GLY A 22 -8.39 6.03 -4.65
CA GLY A 22 -8.90 6.66 -5.86
C GLY A 22 -8.33 8.05 -6.12
N MET A 23 -8.16 8.86 -5.06
CA MET A 23 -7.47 10.14 -5.18
C MET A 23 -6.04 9.94 -5.68
N ILE A 24 -5.28 9.01 -5.09
CA ILE A 24 -3.88 8.75 -5.47
C ILE A 24 -3.79 8.21 -6.91
N ALA A 25 -4.62 7.24 -7.27
CA ALA A 25 -4.66 6.67 -8.63
C ALA A 25 -5.03 7.73 -9.68
N GLY A 26 -5.89 8.68 -9.32
CA GLY A 26 -6.30 9.78 -10.19
C GLY A 26 -5.23 10.84 -10.43
N LEU A 27 -4.16 10.91 -9.62
CA LEU A 27 -3.08 11.89 -9.82
C LEU A 27 -2.30 11.61 -11.12
N SER A 28 -2.10 10.35 -11.47
CA SER A 28 -1.44 9.92 -12.70
C SER A 28 -2.06 8.61 -13.19
N PRO A 29 -3.02 8.65 -14.13
CA PRO A 29 -3.73 7.46 -14.60
C PRO A 29 -2.85 6.39 -15.25
N SER A 30 -1.63 6.75 -15.68
CA SER A 30 -0.67 5.82 -16.28
C SER A 30 0.27 5.16 -15.26
N THR A 31 0.33 5.67 -14.03
CA THR A 31 1.19 5.11 -12.99
C THR A 31 0.40 4.08 -12.18
N PRO A 32 0.79 2.80 -12.17
CA PRO A 32 0.01 1.76 -11.49
C PRO A 32 0.07 1.95 -9.96
N LEU A 33 -1.10 2.06 -9.34
CA LEU A 33 -1.23 2.07 -7.87
C LEU A 33 -1.52 0.66 -7.35
N ILE A 34 -0.64 0.17 -6.46
CA ILE A 34 -0.94 -0.97 -5.58
C ILE A 34 -1.49 -0.40 -4.27
N ALA A 35 -2.71 -0.77 -3.91
CA ALA A 35 -3.39 -0.29 -2.71
C ALA A 35 -3.70 -1.43 -1.73
N ASP A 36 -3.52 -1.16 -0.45
CA ASP A 36 -3.96 -2.06 0.63
C ASP A 36 -5.49 -2.21 0.62
N ALA A 37 -5.99 -3.42 0.83
CA ALA A 37 -7.41 -3.72 0.98
C ALA A 37 -7.74 -4.45 2.29
N ASP A 38 -6.81 -4.48 3.25
CA ASP A 38 -6.90 -5.23 4.50
C ASP A 38 -7.38 -6.67 4.22
N THR A 39 -8.51 -7.05 4.81
CA THR A 39 -9.16 -8.36 4.64
C THR A 39 -10.34 -8.31 3.66
N GLY A 40 -10.57 -7.17 2.99
CA GLY A 40 -11.74 -6.91 2.14
C GLY A 40 -13.00 -6.48 2.90
N TYR A 41 -12.83 -6.02 4.15
CA TYR A 41 -13.84 -5.36 4.99
C TYR A 41 -15.12 -6.18 5.27
N GLY A 42 -15.03 -7.51 5.23
CA GLY A 42 -16.11 -8.43 5.56
C GLY A 42 -15.97 -9.78 4.86
N GLY A 43 -17.11 -10.45 4.62
CA GLY A 43 -17.16 -11.70 3.85
C GLY A 43 -17.10 -11.49 2.33
N ALA A 44 -17.33 -12.55 1.56
CA ALA A 44 -17.21 -12.56 0.10
C ALA A 44 -17.95 -11.40 -0.62
N ILE A 45 -19.13 -11.02 -0.15
CA ILE A 45 -19.91 -9.91 -0.72
C ILE A 45 -19.15 -8.57 -0.57
N MET A 46 -18.54 -8.34 0.60
CA MET A 46 -17.75 -7.13 0.86
C MET A 46 -16.45 -7.13 0.08
N VAL A 47 -15.80 -8.29 -0.07
CA VAL A 47 -14.62 -8.44 -0.93
C VAL A 47 -14.96 -8.07 -2.37
N GLY A 48 -16.06 -8.61 -2.92
CA GLY A 48 -16.48 -8.29 -4.29
C GLY A 48 -16.81 -6.81 -4.47
N ARG A 49 -17.49 -6.19 -3.49
CA ARG A 49 -17.73 -4.74 -3.47
C ARG A 49 -16.42 -3.95 -3.43
N THR A 50 -15.45 -4.38 -2.63
CA THR A 50 -14.12 -3.74 -2.49
C THR A 50 -13.39 -3.73 -3.82
N VAL A 51 -13.24 -4.91 -4.44
CA VAL A 51 -12.56 -5.08 -5.72
C VAL A 51 -13.22 -4.22 -6.80
N THR A 52 -14.54 -4.30 -6.92
CA THR A 52 -15.29 -3.48 -7.89
C THR A 52 -15.10 -1.98 -7.65
N SER A 53 -15.05 -1.55 -6.39
CA SER A 53 -14.86 -0.14 -6.05
C SER A 53 -13.43 0.34 -6.36
N TYR A 54 -12.42 -0.49 -6.12
CA TYR A 54 -11.03 -0.21 -6.46
C TYR A 54 -10.80 -0.14 -7.97
N ILE A 55 -11.39 -1.06 -8.74
CA ILE A 55 -11.35 -1.03 -10.22
C ILE A 55 -11.92 0.30 -10.72
N ARG A 56 -13.11 0.69 -10.23
CA ARG A 56 -13.75 1.97 -10.62
C ARG A 56 -12.95 3.19 -10.21
N ALA A 57 -12.14 3.08 -9.16
CA ALA A 57 -11.27 4.14 -8.67
C ALA A 57 -9.93 4.22 -9.42
N GLY A 58 -9.67 3.33 -10.38
CA GLY A 58 -8.42 3.31 -11.16
C GLY A 58 -7.25 2.61 -10.47
N VAL A 59 -7.51 1.81 -9.43
CA VAL A 59 -6.46 1.07 -8.72
C VAL A 59 -5.98 -0.10 -9.60
N ALA A 60 -4.66 -0.23 -9.76
CA ALA A 60 -4.04 -1.24 -10.62
C ALA A 60 -3.84 -2.59 -9.92
N GLY A 61 -3.64 -2.60 -8.61
CA GLY A 61 -3.54 -3.83 -7.82
C GLY A 61 -3.96 -3.64 -6.39
N LEU A 62 -4.43 -4.72 -5.76
CA LEU A 62 -4.78 -4.73 -4.34
C LEU A 62 -4.27 -5.98 -3.65
N HIS A 63 -4.01 -5.88 -2.34
CA HIS A 63 -3.67 -7.05 -1.54
C HIS A 63 -4.71 -7.37 -0.46
N LEU A 64 -5.07 -8.65 -0.37
CA LEU A 64 -6.02 -9.20 0.62
C LEU A 64 -5.30 -10.17 1.55
N GLU A 65 -5.53 -10.01 2.86
CA GLU A 65 -4.88 -10.84 3.88
C GLU A 65 -5.80 -11.83 4.59
N ASP A 66 -5.17 -12.81 5.24
CA ASP A 66 -5.82 -13.94 5.93
C ASP A 66 -6.08 -13.68 7.42
N GLN A 67 -5.98 -12.43 7.88
CA GLN A 67 -6.38 -12.03 9.22
C GLN A 67 -7.91 -12.05 9.40
N VAL A 68 -8.35 -12.04 10.66
CA VAL A 68 -9.74 -11.66 11.00
C VAL A 68 -10.02 -10.22 10.60
N VAL A 69 -11.30 -9.85 10.42
CA VAL A 69 -11.70 -8.50 9.95
C VAL A 69 -11.11 -7.39 10.82
N ASN A 70 -11.05 -7.60 12.13
CA ASN A 70 -10.35 -6.72 13.08
C ASN A 70 -8.83 -6.97 13.05
N LYS A 71 -8.23 -6.71 11.88
CA LYS A 71 -6.83 -6.99 11.59
C LYS A 71 -5.88 -6.12 12.40
N ARG A 72 -4.61 -6.54 12.44
CA ARG A 72 -3.50 -5.80 13.06
C ARG A 72 -2.38 -5.61 12.05
N CYS A 73 -1.54 -4.60 12.25
CA CYS A 73 -0.31 -4.45 11.48
C CYS A 73 0.53 -5.75 11.49
N GLY A 74 1.01 -6.17 10.31
CA GLY A 74 1.73 -7.43 10.11
C GLY A 74 3.02 -7.58 10.92
N HIS A 75 3.60 -6.46 11.36
CA HIS A 75 4.80 -6.42 12.20
C HIS A 75 4.52 -6.42 13.72
N LEU A 76 3.25 -6.41 14.14
CA LEU A 76 2.85 -6.53 15.55
C LEU A 76 2.65 -8.01 15.96
N LYS A 77 2.62 -8.26 17.27
CA LYS A 77 2.35 -9.60 17.83
C LYS A 77 0.85 -9.87 18.00
N GLY A 78 0.49 -11.15 18.06
CA GLY A 78 -0.85 -11.61 18.42
C GLY A 78 -1.87 -11.47 17.29
N LYS A 79 -1.42 -11.68 16.05
CA LYS A 79 -2.29 -11.73 14.87
C LYS A 79 -3.22 -12.94 14.96
N GLN A 80 -4.48 -12.73 14.57
CA GLN A 80 -5.50 -13.77 14.51
C GLN A 80 -5.89 -14.00 13.06
N LEU A 81 -5.84 -15.25 12.63
CA LEU A 81 -6.07 -15.63 11.25
C LEU A 81 -7.36 -16.40 11.11
N VAL A 82 -8.01 -16.23 9.96
CA VAL A 82 -9.10 -17.12 9.55
C VAL A 82 -8.54 -18.45 9.04
N ASP A 83 -9.41 -19.44 8.90
CA ASP A 83 -9.01 -20.69 8.29
C ASP A 83 -8.70 -20.53 6.79
N VAL A 84 -8.00 -21.51 6.23
CA VAL A 84 -7.55 -21.48 4.83
C VAL A 84 -8.71 -21.43 3.83
N ASN A 85 -9.86 -22.05 4.16
CA ASN A 85 -11.02 -22.07 3.27
C ASN A 85 -11.70 -20.70 3.22
N GLU A 86 -11.82 -20.02 4.36
CA GLU A 86 -12.32 -18.65 4.40
C GLU A 86 -11.39 -17.71 3.64
N TYR A 87 -10.07 -17.80 3.88
CA TYR A 87 -9.10 -16.99 3.14
C TYR A 87 -9.18 -17.22 1.63
N ALA A 88 -9.17 -18.48 1.19
CA ALA A 88 -9.31 -18.82 -0.23
C ALA A 88 -10.66 -18.37 -0.81
N SER A 89 -11.73 -18.34 0.01
CA SER A 89 -13.03 -17.80 -0.39
C SER A 89 -12.98 -16.31 -0.69
N ARG A 90 -12.24 -15.53 0.09
CA ARG A 90 -12.00 -14.10 -0.20
C ARG A 90 -11.28 -13.92 -1.53
N ILE A 91 -10.23 -14.71 -1.79
CA ILE A 91 -9.51 -14.66 -3.07
C ILE A 91 -10.41 -15.01 -4.25
N ARG A 92 -11.19 -16.09 -4.18
CA ARG A 92 -12.17 -16.43 -5.23
C ARG A 92 -13.20 -15.32 -5.45
N ALA A 93 -13.69 -14.70 -4.38
CA ALA A 93 -14.63 -13.59 -4.49
C ALA A 93 -14.01 -12.37 -5.19
N ALA A 94 -12.72 -12.09 -4.93
CA ALA A 94 -11.99 -11.02 -5.61
C ALA A 94 -11.81 -11.31 -7.10
N VAL A 95 -11.40 -12.53 -7.45
CA VAL A 95 -11.25 -12.96 -8.85
C VAL A 95 -12.58 -12.88 -9.60
N LEU A 96 -13.66 -13.41 -9.01
CA LEU A 96 -14.99 -13.34 -9.60
C LEU A 96 -15.46 -11.89 -9.81
N ALA A 97 -15.22 -11.00 -8.84
CA ALA A 97 -15.61 -9.60 -8.96
C ALA A 97 -14.81 -8.87 -10.07
N ARG A 98 -13.51 -9.16 -10.20
CA ARG A 98 -12.69 -8.68 -11.32
C ARG A 98 -13.29 -9.14 -12.66
N GLU A 99 -13.54 -10.43 -12.83
CA GLU A 99 -14.12 -11.00 -14.04
C GLU A 99 -15.48 -10.35 -14.39
N GLN A 100 -16.38 -10.24 -13.41
CA GLN A 100 -17.71 -9.65 -13.61
C GLN A 100 -17.67 -8.15 -13.94
N SER A 101 -16.64 -7.44 -13.48
CA SER A 101 -16.44 -6.03 -13.79
C SER A 101 -15.82 -5.77 -15.16
N GLY A 102 -15.18 -6.78 -15.77
CA GLY A 102 -14.37 -6.63 -16.99
C GLY A 102 -13.05 -5.88 -16.77
N GLY A 103 -12.63 -5.65 -15.52
CA GLY A 103 -11.36 -5.01 -15.18
C GLY A 103 -10.19 -6.00 -15.11
N ASP A 104 -8.98 -5.45 -15.00
CA ASP A 104 -7.71 -6.18 -15.03
C ASP A 104 -6.88 -6.01 -13.75
N ILE A 105 -7.51 -5.58 -12.65
CA ILE A 105 -6.84 -5.36 -11.37
C ILE A 105 -6.07 -6.61 -10.90
N VAL A 106 -4.84 -6.39 -10.45
CA VAL A 106 -3.97 -7.44 -9.92
C VAL A 106 -4.41 -7.82 -8.51
N ILE A 107 -4.68 -9.09 -8.27
CA ILE A 107 -5.06 -9.64 -6.97
C ILE A 107 -3.81 -10.22 -6.29
N ILE A 108 -3.35 -9.55 -5.24
CA ILE A 108 -2.19 -9.93 -4.44
C ILE A 108 -2.68 -10.67 -3.19
N ALA A 109 -2.26 -11.91 -3.03
CA ALA A 109 -2.60 -12.76 -1.90
C ALA A 109 -1.57 -12.60 -0.78
N ARG A 110 -1.96 -11.95 0.33
CA ARG A 110 -1.13 -11.75 1.51
C ARG A 110 -1.43 -12.81 2.57
N THR A 111 -0.39 -13.37 3.18
CA THR A 111 -0.54 -14.18 4.40
C THR A 111 0.29 -13.61 5.54
N ASP A 112 -0.32 -13.55 6.71
CA ASP A 112 0.31 -13.14 7.96
C ASP A 112 0.72 -14.34 8.84
N ALA A 113 0.53 -15.57 8.35
CA ALA A 113 0.73 -16.83 9.05
C ALA A 113 2.17 -17.17 9.44
N LEU A 114 3.16 -16.53 8.82
CA LEU A 114 4.57 -16.80 9.15
C LEU A 114 4.81 -16.59 10.65
N GLN A 115 4.27 -15.50 11.20
CA GLN A 115 4.23 -15.30 12.64
C GLN A 115 3.10 -16.13 13.25
N GLY A 116 3.46 -17.06 14.13
CA GLY A 116 2.52 -17.85 14.94
C GLY A 116 2.20 -19.23 14.38
N TYR A 117 2.23 -19.43 13.05
CA TYR A 117 1.97 -20.74 12.42
C TYR A 117 3.19 -21.29 11.66
N GLY A 118 4.19 -20.46 11.38
CA GLY A 118 5.45 -20.87 10.75
C GLY A 118 5.41 -20.91 9.23
N TYR A 119 6.57 -21.16 8.64
CA TYR A 119 6.81 -21.04 7.20
C TYR A 119 5.93 -21.97 6.36
N ASP A 120 5.86 -23.27 6.72
CA ASP A 120 5.17 -24.27 5.90
C ASP A 120 3.66 -24.00 5.81
N GLU A 121 3.03 -23.55 6.90
CA GLU A 121 1.61 -23.17 6.89
C GLU A 121 1.37 -21.88 6.10
N ALA A 122 2.28 -20.90 6.18
CA ALA A 122 2.20 -19.67 5.38
C ALA A 122 2.32 -19.96 3.88
N VAL A 123 3.28 -20.79 3.46
CA VAL A 123 3.44 -21.19 2.06
C VAL A 123 2.24 -22.01 1.58
N LYS A 124 1.69 -22.91 2.42
CA LYS A 124 0.46 -23.65 2.11
C LYS A 124 -0.72 -22.72 1.86
N ARG A 125 -0.89 -21.68 2.68
CA ARG A 125 -1.93 -20.64 2.50
C ARG A 125 -1.76 -19.87 1.21
N LEU A 126 -0.53 -19.47 0.86
CA LEU A 126 -0.25 -18.81 -0.41
C LEU A 126 -0.53 -19.72 -1.61
N LYS A 127 -0.12 -21.00 -1.56
CA LYS A 127 -0.44 -21.98 -2.61
C LYS A 127 -1.96 -22.17 -2.78
N ALA A 128 -2.72 -22.17 -1.69
CA ALA A 128 -4.19 -22.22 -1.75
C ALA A 128 -4.79 -20.95 -2.38
N ALA A 129 -4.26 -19.77 -2.07
CA ALA A 129 -4.68 -18.52 -2.69
C ALA A 129 -4.32 -18.43 -4.18
N ILE A 130 -3.14 -18.89 -4.57
CA ILE A 130 -2.74 -19.01 -5.98
C ILE A 130 -3.68 -19.95 -6.73
N THR A 131 -4.00 -21.10 -6.14
CA THR A 131 -4.98 -22.05 -6.71
C THR A 131 -6.37 -21.42 -6.85
N ALA A 132 -6.72 -20.48 -5.95
CA ALA A 132 -7.96 -19.71 -6.00
C ALA A 132 -7.93 -18.57 -7.04
N GLY A 133 -6.81 -18.33 -7.72
CA GLY A 133 -6.68 -17.37 -8.82
C GLY A 133 -5.96 -16.05 -8.48
N ALA A 134 -5.25 -15.97 -7.35
CA ALA A 134 -4.39 -14.82 -7.08
C ALA A 134 -3.22 -14.72 -8.07
N ASP A 135 -2.86 -13.50 -8.47
CA ASP A 135 -1.83 -13.23 -9.47
C ASP A 135 -0.44 -13.07 -8.86
N VAL A 136 -0.37 -12.64 -7.59
CA VAL A 136 0.88 -12.36 -6.87
C VAL A 136 0.79 -12.92 -5.46
N ALA A 137 1.87 -13.52 -4.98
CA ALA A 137 1.98 -13.98 -3.60
C ALA A 137 2.75 -12.97 -2.73
N PHE A 138 2.27 -12.74 -1.52
CA PHE A 138 2.86 -11.83 -0.56
C PHE A 138 2.99 -12.52 0.81
N LEU A 139 4.21 -13.00 1.10
CA LEU A 139 4.57 -13.56 2.40
C LEU A 139 4.98 -12.42 3.33
N GLU A 140 4.11 -12.05 4.28
CA GLU A 140 4.39 -10.94 5.18
C GLU A 140 5.41 -11.32 6.26
N GLY A 141 6.32 -10.38 6.55
CA GLY A 141 7.19 -10.45 7.74
C GLY A 141 8.28 -11.49 7.66
N VAL A 142 8.80 -11.80 6.46
CA VAL A 142 9.96 -12.69 6.28
C VAL A 142 11.14 -12.22 7.11
N THR A 143 11.79 -13.11 7.85
CA THR A 143 12.84 -12.77 8.83
C THR A 143 14.27 -13.03 8.36
N SER A 144 14.45 -13.72 7.23
CA SER A 144 15.76 -14.10 6.71
C SER A 144 15.81 -14.03 5.18
N LYS A 145 17.00 -13.87 4.61
CA LYS A 145 17.19 -13.90 3.15
C LYS A 145 16.88 -15.29 2.60
N GLU A 146 17.27 -16.32 3.34
CA GLU A 146 17.07 -17.72 2.99
C GLU A 146 15.58 -18.06 2.86
N ASP A 147 14.74 -17.63 3.80
CA ASP A 147 13.29 -17.84 3.73
C ASP A 147 12.67 -17.08 2.55
N ALA A 148 13.18 -15.87 2.26
CA ALA A 148 12.74 -15.07 1.12
C ALA A 148 13.04 -15.74 -0.22
N GLU A 149 14.27 -16.22 -0.42
CA GLU A 149 14.70 -16.96 -1.61
C GLU A 149 13.91 -18.26 -1.76
N LYS A 150 13.77 -19.01 -0.65
CA LYS A 150 13.00 -20.25 -0.61
C LYS A 150 11.54 -20.01 -1.01
N ALA A 151 10.90 -18.96 -0.47
CA ALA A 151 9.51 -18.63 -0.79
C ALA A 151 9.33 -18.27 -2.27
N CYS A 152 10.20 -17.41 -2.82
CA CYS A 152 10.16 -17.06 -4.24
C CYS A 152 10.31 -18.29 -5.14
N LYS A 153 11.22 -19.21 -4.78
CA LYS A 153 11.44 -20.45 -5.53
C LYS A 153 10.25 -21.41 -5.45
N GLU A 154 9.64 -21.59 -4.28
CA GLU A 154 8.53 -22.52 -4.09
C GLU A 154 7.19 -22.06 -4.63
N LEU A 155 6.99 -20.73 -4.72
CA LEU A 155 5.75 -20.12 -5.23
C LEU A 155 5.81 -19.84 -6.74
N ALA A 156 6.99 -19.99 -7.36
CA ALA A 156 7.15 -19.93 -8.80
C ALA A 156 6.20 -20.89 -9.54
N PRO A 157 5.65 -20.49 -10.69
CA PRO A 157 5.97 -19.29 -11.47
C PRO A 157 5.28 -18.00 -10.99
N THR A 158 4.51 -18.05 -9.90
CA THR A 158 3.79 -16.89 -9.38
C THR A 158 4.77 -15.79 -8.92
N PRO A 159 4.60 -14.53 -9.37
CA PRO A 159 5.36 -13.40 -8.84
C PRO A 159 5.20 -13.27 -7.32
N CYS A 160 6.30 -12.99 -6.63
CA CYS A 160 6.28 -12.65 -5.21
C CYS A 160 6.49 -11.15 -5.00
N LEU A 161 5.81 -10.59 -3.99
CA LEU A 161 5.97 -9.23 -3.50
C LEU A 161 6.73 -9.22 -2.17
N PHE A 162 7.72 -8.34 -2.07
CA PHE A 162 8.44 -8.06 -0.82
C PHE A 162 7.94 -6.77 -0.19
N ASN A 163 7.74 -6.79 1.13
CA ASN A 163 7.36 -5.63 1.91
C ASN A 163 8.53 -5.20 2.80
N ASN A 164 9.19 -4.11 2.42
CA ASN A 164 10.26 -3.52 3.22
C ASN A 164 9.66 -2.52 4.22
N VAL A 165 9.68 -2.89 5.50
CA VAL A 165 9.28 -2.05 6.62
C VAL A 165 10.46 -1.89 7.58
N PRO A 166 11.21 -0.77 7.50
CA PRO A 166 12.29 -0.47 8.42
C PRO A 166 11.82 -0.49 9.89
N GLY A 167 12.70 -0.97 10.78
CA GLY A 167 12.38 -1.15 12.20
C GLY A 167 11.39 -2.29 12.50
N GLY A 168 10.96 -3.03 11.48
CA GLY A 168 10.12 -4.22 11.59
C GLY A 168 10.90 -5.50 11.90
N VAL A 169 10.35 -6.63 11.45
CA VAL A 169 10.96 -7.96 11.62
C VAL A 169 11.76 -8.41 10.40
N SER A 170 11.56 -7.73 9.26
CA SER A 170 12.15 -8.11 7.99
C SER A 170 13.50 -7.44 7.77
N PRO A 171 14.45 -8.12 7.10
CA PRO A 171 15.70 -7.49 6.69
C PRO A 171 15.45 -6.28 5.78
N ASP A 172 16.27 -5.24 5.92
CA ASP A 172 16.17 -4.01 5.11
C ASP A 172 16.88 -4.20 3.75
N PHE A 173 16.23 -4.91 2.84
CA PHE A 173 16.75 -5.10 1.49
C PHE A 173 16.47 -3.89 0.59
N SER A 174 17.48 -3.47 -0.17
CA SER A 174 17.29 -2.56 -1.30
C SER A 174 16.42 -3.19 -2.39
N ALA A 175 15.89 -2.35 -3.29
CA ALA A 175 15.11 -2.82 -4.44
C ALA A 175 15.90 -3.79 -5.34
N GLU A 176 17.21 -3.57 -5.50
CA GLU A 176 18.08 -4.44 -6.30
C GLU A 176 18.35 -5.78 -5.59
N GLU A 177 18.56 -5.79 -4.27
CA GLU A 177 18.69 -7.03 -3.50
C GLU A 177 17.38 -7.84 -3.54
N ALA A 178 16.23 -7.20 -3.38
CA ALA A 178 14.93 -7.86 -3.49
C ALA A 178 14.75 -8.52 -4.86
N LYS A 179 15.16 -7.82 -5.94
CA LYS A 179 15.15 -8.36 -7.30
C LYS A 179 16.08 -9.56 -7.47
N GLN A 180 17.29 -9.50 -6.90
CA GLN A 180 18.27 -10.60 -6.94
C GLN A 180 17.79 -11.85 -6.19
N ILE A 181 17.08 -11.67 -5.08
CA ILE A 181 16.43 -12.75 -4.31
C ILE A 181 15.34 -13.45 -5.13
N GLY A 182 14.70 -12.75 -6.07
CA GLY A 182 13.71 -13.31 -6.98
C GLY A 182 12.33 -12.64 -6.90
N TYR A 183 12.14 -11.65 -6.03
CA TYR A 183 10.91 -10.86 -5.99
C TYR A 183 10.68 -10.11 -7.30
N LYS A 184 9.40 -9.92 -7.66
CA LYS A 184 8.99 -9.14 -8.84
C LYS A 184 8.44 -7.77 -8.48
N ILE A 185 8.04 -7.59 -7.23
CA ILE A 185 7.54 -6.34 -6.68
C ILE A 185 8.19 -6.13 -5.31
N ALA A 186 8.60 -4.90 -5.01
CA ALA A 186 9.00 -4.49 -3.67
C ALA A 186 8.25 -3.20 -3.31
N ILE A 187 7.65 -3.16 -2.12
CA ILE A 187 6.98 -1.97 -1.57
C ILE A 187 7.74 -1.45 -0.34
N PHE A 188 7.68 -0.14 -0.13
CA PHE A 188 8.34 0.56 0.98
C PHE A 188 7.29 1.40 1.74
N PRO A 189 6.37 0.78 2.52
CA PRO A 189 5.20 1.49 3.05
C PRO A 189 5.53 2.63 4.01
N ALA A 190 6.69 2.56 4.68
CA ALA A 190 7.10 3.55 5.66
C ALA A 190 7.92 4.71 5.05
N LEU A 191 8.27 4.66 3.76
CA LEU A 191 9.20 5.59 3.10
C LEU A 191 8.90 7.06 3.41
N ALA A 192 7.68 7.51 3.15
CA ALA A 192 7.29 8.90 3.40
C ALA A 192 7.11 9.19 4.89
N PHE A 193 6.53 8.26 5.65
CA PHE A 193 6.20 8.48 7.06
C PHE A 193 7.44 8.63 7.93
N GLU A 194 8.47 7.82 7.72
CA GLU A 194 9.72 7.89 8.48
C GLU A 194 10.47 9.20 8.26
N VAL A 195 10.30 9.84 7.11
CA VAL A 195 10.92 11.14 6.81
C VAL A 195 10.06 12.29 7.34
N VAL A 196 8.74 12.26 7.10
CA VAL A 196 7.83 13.36 7.46
C VAL A 196 7.67 13.48 8.97
N TYR A 197 7.53 12.37 9.70
CA TYR A 197 7.28 12.38 11.15
C TYR A 197 8.35 13.15 11.95
N PRO A 198 9.66 12.82 11.87
CA PRO A 198 10.68 13.54 12.64
C PRO A 198 10.80 15.00 12.21
N ALA A 199 10.61 15.32 10.93
CA ALA A 199 10.68 16.68 10.41
C ALA A 199 9.56 17.57 11.00
N VAL A 200 8.31 17.11 10.94
CA VAL A 200 7.17 17.84 11.51
C VAL A 200 7.28 17.93 13.03
N ARG A 201 7.70 16.85 13.70
CA ARG A 201 7.94 16.85 15.15
C ARG A 201 8.96 17.91 15.57
N LYS A 202 10.08 17.99 14.86
CA LYS A 202 11.12 19.00 15.09
C LYS A 202 10.59 20.42 14.86
N ALA A 203 9.83 20.64 13.78
CA ALA A 203 9.23 21.95 13.49
C ALA A 203 8.27 22.41 14.60
N ILE A 204 7.40 21.52 15.09
CA ILE A 204 6.48 21.82 16.20
C ILE A 204 7.25 22.14 17.48
N GLN A 205 8.34 21.42 17.77
CA GLN A 205 9.20 21.70 18.92
C GLN A 205 9.84 23.09 18.81
N GLN A 206 10.39 23.46 17.65
CA GLN A 206 10.95 24.80 17.41
C GLN A 206 9.90 25.90 17.60
N LEU A 207 8.71 25.70 17.05
CA LEU A 207 7.61 26.66 17.22
C LEU A 207 7.28 26.86 18.71
N LYS A 208 7.27 25.78 19.50
CA LYS A 208 7.02 25.85 20.94
C LYS A 208 8.15 26.51 21.73
N THR A 209 9.41 26.29 21.38
CA THR A 209 10.56 26.72 22.19
C THR A 209 11.09 28.10 21.82
N ILE A 210 11.11 28.45 20.53
CA ILE A 210 11.70 29.70 20.03
C ILE A 210 10.70 30.59 19.27
N GLY A 211 9.42 30.18 19.16
CA GLY A 211 8.35 30.97 18.55
C GLY A 211 8.38 31.01 17.01
N LYS A 212 9.23 30.21 16.36
CA LYS A 212 9.34 30.11 14.89
C LYS A 212 9.85 28.74 14.49
N VAL A 213 9.62 28.37 13.23
CA VAL A 213 10.20 27.17 12.59
C VAL A 213 11.39 27.62 11.77
N GLU A 214 12.54 26.94 11.87
CA GLU A 214 13.71 27.20 11.04
C GLU A 214 13.70 26.35 9.76
N SER A 215 14.55 26.70 8.80
CA SER A 215 14.70 25.88 7.59
C SER A 215 15.18 24.47 7.94
N GLN A 216 14.69 23.48 7.19
CA GLN A 216 15.23 22.11 7.25
C GLN A 216 16.40 21.90 6.29
N GLU A 217 16.63 22.81 5.36
CA GLU A 217 17.73 22.78 4.41
C GLU A 217 19.03 23.32 5.03
N LYS A 218 20.17 22.73 4.66
CA LYS A 218 21.49 23.12 5.21
C LYS A 218 21.91 24.53 4.83
N ASP A 219 21.44 25.03 3.69
CA ASP A 219 21.70 26.37 3.17
C ASP A 219 20.72 27.43 3.72
N GLY A 220 19.75 27.03 4.55
CA GLY A 220 18.74 27.91 5.11
C GLY A 220 17.56 28.19 4.17
N ARG A 221 17.49 27.57 2.99
CA ARG A 221 16.41 27.75 2.01
C ARG A 221 15.03 27.46 2.60
N ARG A 222 14.01 28.20 2.15
CA ARG A 222 12.61 27.92 2.48
C ARG A 222 11.77 27.81 1.23
N TYR A 223 10.75 26.97 1.32
CA TYR A 223 9.78 26.73 0.26
C TYR A 223 8.56 27.64 0.47
N GLY A 224 8.27 28.49 -0.51
CA GLY A 224 7.12 29.40 -0.48
C GLY A 224 5.83 28.74 -1.01
N PRO A 225 4.66 29.39 -0.87
CA PRO A 225 3.38 28.83 -1.31
C PRO A 225 3.38 28.39 -2.78
N LYS A 226 3.93 29.21 -3.68
CA LYS A 226 3.99 28.90 -5.11
C LYS A 226 4.73 27.59 -5.38
N GLU A 227 5.92 27.42 -4.82
CA GLU A 227 6.72 26.21 -5.02
C GLU A 227 6.02 24.97 -4.45
N LEU A 228 5.37 25.10 -3.29
CA LEU A 228 4.57 24.01 -2.72
C LEU A 228 3.35 23.65 -3.59
N PHE A 229 2.72 24.63 -4.24
CA PHE A 229 1.62 24.38 -5.17
C PHE A 229 2.11 23.79 -6.49
N GLN A 230 3.32 24.15 -6.95
CA GLN A 230 3.94 23.53 -8.13
C GLN A 230 4.17 22.02 -7.92
N VAL A 231 4.59 21.60 -6.72
CA VAL A 231 4.64 20.16 -6.37
C VAL A 231 3.27 19.48 -6.46
N CYS A 232 2.18 20.25 -6.32
CA CYS A 232 0.79 19.79 -6.41
C CYS A 232 0.13 20.07 -7.77
N GLY A 233 0.91 20.37 -8.81
CA GLY A 233 0.41 20.48 -10.18
C GLY A 233 -0.08 21.87 -10.60
N LEU A 234 0.38 22.94 -9.94
CA LEU A 234 -0.04 24.31 -10.26
C LEU A 234 0.16 24.67 -11.73
N ASP A 235 1.35 24.35 -12.26
CA ASP A 235 1.73 24.76 -13.62
C ASP A 235 0.87 24.04 -14.67
N GLU A 236 0.53 22.77 -14.44
CA GLU A 236 -0.38 21.99 -15.28
C GLU A 236 -1.81 22.54 -15.27
N MET A 237 -2.29 23.01 -14.12
CA MET A 237 -3.62 23.63 -14.01
C MET A 237 -3.71 24.94 -14.78
N VAL A 238 -2.67 25.80 -14.66
CA VAL A 238 -2.59 27.07 -15.37
C VAL A 238 -2.48 26.85 -16.88
N GLU A 239 -1.64 25.90 -17.29
CA GLU A 239 -1.49 25.55 -18.71
C GLU A 239 -2.80 25.03 -19.30
N PHE A 240 -3.53 24.19 -18.56
CA PHE A 240 -4.84 23.72 -19.00
C PHE A 240 -5.86 24.87 -19.19
N ASP A 241 -5.94 25.82 -18.24
CA ASP A 241 -6.79 27.01 -18.37
C ASP A 241 -6.45 27.79 -19.65
N ASN A 242 -5.16 28.04 -19.89
CA ASN A 242 -4.69 28.76 -21.08
C ASN A 242 -5.04 28.01 -22.38
N GLN A 243 -4.88 26.68 -22.41
CA GLN A 243 -5.15 25.85 -23.59
C GLN A 243 -6.62 25.88 -24.03
N VAL A 244 -7.55 26.06 -23.08
CA VAL A 244 -8.98 26.18 -23.37
C VAL A 244 -9.41 27.63 -23.63
N GLY A 245 -8.46 28.57 -23.72
CA GLY A 245 -8.74 30.00 -23.91
C GLY A 245 -9.18 30.71 -22.63
N GLY A 246 -8.97 30.09 -21.47
CA GLY A 246 -9.11 30.72 -20.16
C GLY A 246 -8.08 31.83 -19.97
N GLY A 247 -8.36 32.69 -18.99
CA GLY A 247 -7.52 33.83 -18.65
C GLY A 247 -7.49 34.11 -17.16
N ALA A 248 -7.89 33.14 -16.34
CA ALA A 248 -8.01 33.33 -14.90
C ALA A 248 -6.64 33.57 -14.24
N TYR A 249 -5.57 33.07 -14.87
CA TYR A 249 -4.22 33.06 -14.33
C TYR A 249 -3.18 33.79 -15.22
N THR A 250 -3.61 34.59 -16.20
CA THR A 250 -2.71 35.26 -17.16
C THR A 250 -1.76 36.28 -16.54
N ASN A 251 -2.08 36.80 -15.35
CA ASN A 251 -1.22 37.71 -14.58
C ASN A 251 -0.38 36.99 -13.51
N GLY A 252 -0.34 35.65 -13.56
CA GLY A 252 0.32 34.79 -12.59
C GLY A 252 -0.68 34.06 -11.68
N ALA A 253 -0.29 32.84 -11.32
CA ALA A 253 -0.90 32.06 -10.24
C ALA A 253 -0.05 32.13 -8.96
#